data_AF-A0A356V6N1-F1
#
_entry.id   AF-A0A356V6N1-F1
#
_cell.length_a   1.000
_cell.length_b   1.000
_cell.length_c   1.000
_cell.angle_alpha   90.00
_cell.angle_beta   90.00
_cell.angle_gamma   90.00
#
_symmetry.space_group_name_H-M   'P 1'
#
loop_
_entity.id
_entity.type
_entity.pdbx_description
1 polymer ?
#
loop_
_entity_poly.entity_id
_entity_poly.type
_entity_poly.pdbx_seq_one_letter_code
_entity_poly.pdbx_strand_id
1 'polypeptide(L)'
;IIDVRIKRADLPDQNLERTFERMRAEREREAADEIARGNEAAQRVRATADKTVVETVSLAQKESDIIRGQADAKRNAIFAEAFNKDREFFEFYRSLESYRKSLKGSNTNMVLSPDSDFFSYLKSANPE
;
A
#
# COMPACT_ATOMS: atom_id res chain seq x y z
N ILE A 1 39.57 -6.35 -68.92
CA ILE A 1 38.59 -5.89 -67.88
C ILE A 1 38.13 -4.52 -68.31
N ILE A 2 36.86 -4.36 -68.68
CA ILE A 2 36.28 -3.09 -69.13
C ILE A 2 35.49 -2.54 -67.93
N ASP A 3 35.96 -1.43 -67.36
CA ASP A 3 35.30 -0.71 -66.28
C ASP A 3 34.17 0.15 -66.89
N VAL A 4 32.93 -0.21 -66.61
CA VAL A 4 31.73 0.52 -67.06
C VAL A 4 31.28 1.41 -65.90
N ARG A 5 31.59 2.71 -66.00
CA ARG A 5 31.06 3.73 -65.08
C ARG A 5 29.80 4.36 -65.67
N ILE A 6 28.70 4.27 -64.94
CA ILE A 6 27.43 4.88 -65.31
C ILE A 6 27.59 6.40 -65.22
N LYS A 7 27.70 7.07 -66.38
CA LYS A 7 27.53 8.52 -66.49
C LYS A 7 26.03 8.82 -66.44
N ARG A 8 25.54 9.12 -65.24
CA ARG A 8 24.23 9.71 -64.91
C ARG A 8 23.03 9.11 -65.66
N ALA A 9 22.24 8.29 -64.95
CA ALA A 9 20.90 7.93 -65.40
C ALA A 9 20.00 9.16 -65.32
N ASP A 10 19.78 9.83 -66.46
CA ASP A 10 18.81 10.92 -66.59
C ASP A 10 17.40 10.31 -66.50
N LEU A 11 16.92 10.05 -65.27
CA LEU A 11 15.52 9.71 -65.01
C LEU A 11 14.66 10.98 -65.13
N PRO A 12 13.47 10.93 -65.76
CA PRO A 12 12.56 12.06 -65.78
C PRO A 12 12.13 12.44 -64.36
N ASP A 13 12.29 13.71 -63.98
CA ASP A 13 12.00 14.23 -62.63
C ASP A 13 10.57 13.90 -62.14
N GLN A 14 9.61 13.82 -63.07
CA GLN A 14 8.21 13.48 -62.79
C GLN A 14 7.99 12.09 -62.17
N ASN A 15 8.86 11.10 -62.48
CA ASN A 15 8.76 9.76 -61.92
C ASN A 15 9.46 9.62 -60.57
N LEU A 16 10.44 10.50 -60.30
CA LEU A 16 11.17 10.53 -59.03
C LEU A 16 10.28 11.00 -57.90
N GLU A 17 9.50 12.08 -58.09
CA GLU A 17 8.58 12.64 -57.08
C GLU A 17 7.63 11.57 -56.52
N ARG A 18 6.90 10.85 -57.40
CA ARG A 18 5.96 9.79 -57.01
C ARG A 18 6.63 8.64 -56.26
N THR A 19 7.87 8.32 -56.62
CA THR A 19 8.63 7.26 -55.95
C THR A 19 9.07 7.71 -54.56
N PHE A 20 9.50 8.97 -54.40
CA PHE A 20 9.83 9.55 -53.10
C PHE A 20 8.61 9.68 -52.18
N GLU A 21 7.45 10.07 -52.71
CA GLU A 21 6.18 10.08 -51.96
C GLU A 21 5.82 8.68 -51.45
N ARG A 22 5.93 7.65 -52.29
CA ARG A 22 5.67 6.27 -51.87
C ARG A 22 6.66 5.80 -50.79
N MET A 23 7.95 6.11 -50.95
CA MET A 23 8.97 5.77 -49.94
C MET A 23 8.72 6.48 -48.60
N ARG A 24 8.27 7.74 -48.62
CA ARG A 24 7.89 8.47 -47.40
C ARG A 24 6.68 7.82 -46.73
N ALA A 25 5.63 7.52 -47.49
CA ALA A 25 4.43 6.87 -46.96
C ALA A 25 4.73 5.49 -46.35
N GLU A 26 5.60 4.70 -46.98
CA GLU A 26 6.05 3.40 -46.43
C GLU A 26 6.83 3.58 -45.12
N ARG A 27 7.78 4.53 -45.07
CA ARG A 27 8.53 4.87 -43.84
C ARG A 27 7.62 5.35 -42.72
N GLU A 28 6.64 6.20 -43.02
CA GLU A 28 5.68 6.70 -42.04
C GLU A 28 4.79 5.58 -41.50
N ARG A 29 4.34 4.66 -42.37
CA ARG A 29 3.58 3.48 -41.96
C ARG A 29 4.41 2.56 -41.06
N GLU A 30 5.65 2.27 -41.43
CA GLU A 30 6.56 1.45 -40.63
C GLU A 30 6.83 2.07 -39.25
N ALA A 31 7.09 3.39 -39.21
CA ALA A 31 7.26 4.12 -37.95
C ALA A 31 6.00 4.09 -37.08
N ALA A 32 4.82 4.27 -37.68
CA ALA A 32 3.55 4.19 -36.97
C ALA A 32 3.31 2.79 -36.38
N ASP A 33 3.61 1.74 -37.13
CA ASP A 33 3.49 0.35 -36.67
C ASP A 33 4.46 0.02 -35.52
N GLU A 34 5.69 0.54 -35.56
CA GLU A 34 6.66 0.39 -34.47
C GLU A 34 6.20 1.14 -33.20
N ILE A 35 5.70 2.37 -33.36
CA ILE A 35 5.14 3.16 -32.25
C ILE A 35 3.93 2.45 -31.64
N ALA A 36 3.03 1.90 -32.46
CA ALA A 36 1.87 1.16 -32.00
C ALA A 36 2.27 -0.07 -31.18
N ARG A 37 3.22 -0.86 -31.67
CA ARG A 37 3.77 -2.03 -30.94
C ARG A 37 4.45 -1.63 -29.64
N GLY A 38 5.22 -0.53 -29.64
CA GLY A 38 5.83 0.01 -28.44
C GLY A 38 4.79 0.44 -27.39
N ASN A 39 3.72 1.09 -27.82
CA ASN A 39 2.63 1.50 -26.95
C ASN A 39 1.86 0.31 -26.37
N GLU A 40 1.58 -0.71 -27.18
CA GLU A 40 0.93 -1.95 -26.73
C GLU A 40 1.79 -2.67 -25.67
N ALA A 41 3.08 -2.83 -25.94
CA ALA A 41 4.02 -3.43 -25.00
C ALA A 41 4.09 -2.63 -23.70
N ALA A 42 4.19 -1.30 -23.78
CA ALA A 42 4.21 -0.42 -22.61
C ALA A 42 2.91 -0.52 -21.80
N GLN A 43 1.76 -0.57 -22.47
CA GLN A 43 0.46 -0.73 -21.81
C GLN A 43 0.36 -2.08 -21.08
N ARG A 44 0.82 -3.17 -21.70
CA ARG A 44 0.86 -4.50 -21.08
C ARG A 44 1.74 -4.52 -19.83
N VAL A 45 2.91 -3.89 -19.90
CA VAL A 45 3.83 -3.77 -18.75
C VAL A 45 3.20 -2.97 -17.62
N ARG A 46 2.61 -1.80 -17.92
CA ARG A 46 1.92 -0.97 -16.91
C ARG A 46 0.78 -1.72 -16.24
N ALA A 47 -0.10 -2.36 -17.02
CA ALA A 47 -1.22 -3.14 -16.49
C ALA A 47 -0.75 -4.28 -15.57
N THR A 48 0.36 -4.94 -15.92
CA THR A 48 0.94 -6.01 -15.09
C THR A 48 1.53 -5.45 -13.79
N ALA A 49 2.20 -4.29 -13.86
CA ALA A 49 2.73 -3.60 -12.70
C ALA A 49 1.61 -3.18 -11.74
N ASP A 50 0.56 -2.54 -12.26
CA ASP A 50 -0.61 -2.11 -11.48
C ASP A 50 -1.27 -3.29 -10.78
N LYS A 51 -1.46 -4.41 -11.50
CA LYS A 51 -1.97 -5.66 -10.91
C LYS A 51 -1.09 -6.14 -9.77
N THR A 52 0.23 -6.19 -9.98
CA THR A 52 1.19 -6.68 -8.97
C THR A 52 1.17 -5.81 -7.71
N VAL A 53 1.05 -4.49 -7.87
CA VAL A 53 0.92 -3.55 -6.74
C VAL A 53 -0.33 -3.87 -5.93
N VAL A 54 -1.49 -4.00 -6.59
CA VAL A 54 -2.76 -4.30 -5.91
C VAL A 54 -2.69 -5.65 -5.18
N GLU A 55 -2.16 -6.68 -5.84
CA GLU A 55 -2.01 -8.01 -5.23
C GLU A 55 -1.09 -7.97 -4.00
N THR A 56 0.06 -7.30 -4.11
CA THR A 56 1.04 -7.21 -3.02
C THR A 56 0.48 -6.47 -1.82
N VAL A 57 -0.14 -5.31 -2.04
CA VAL A 57 -0.75 -4.52 -0.95
C VAL A 57 -1.91 -5.29 -0.31
N SER A 58 -2.74 -5.95 -1.11
CA SER A 58 -3.87 -6.73 -0.61
C SER A 58 -3.41 -7.93 0.22
N LEU A 59 -2.37 -8.63 -0.22
CA LEU A 59 -1.76 -9.74 0.52
C LEU A 59 -1.16 -9.26 1.84
N ALA A 60 -0.40 -8.16 1.82
CA ALA A 60 0.19 -7.58 3.02
C ALA A 60 -0.89 -7.15 4.03
N GLN A 61 -1.96 -6.52 3.55
CA GLN A 61 -3.08 -6.09 4.40
C GLN A 61 -3.82 -7.30 5.01
N LYS A 62 -4.13 -8.30 4.19
CA LYS A 62 -4.74 -9.55 4.65
C LYS A 62 -3.91 -10.21 5.76
N GLU A 63 -2.60 -10.33 5.55
CA GLU A 63 -1.70 -10.95 6.54
C GLU A 63 -1.65 -10.13 7.84
N SER A 64 -1.59 -8.80 7.73
CA SER A 64 -1.65 -7.89 8.89
C SER A 64 -2.92 -8.08 9.70
N ASP A 65 -4.07 -8.20 9.04
CA ASP A 65 -5.37 -8.37 9.70
C ASP A 65 -5.51 -9.77 10.33
N ILE A 66 -4.96 -10.80 9.70
CA ILE A 66 -4.88 -12.15 10.29
C ILE A 66 -4.03 -12.13 11.56
N ILE A 67 -2.82 -11.56 11.49
CA ILE A 67 -1.92 -11.48 12.65
C ILE A 67 -2.56 -10.69 13.78
N ARG A 68 -3.21 -9.55 13.48
CA ARG A 68 -3.93 -8.75 14.47
C ARG A 68 -5.07 -9.55 15.10
N GLY A 69 -5.88 -10.23 14.29
CA GLY A 69 -6.97 -11.06 14.79
C GLY A 69 -6.49 -12.21 15.68
N GLN A 70 -5.39 -12.87 15.33
CA GLN A 70 -4.76 -13.91 16.14
C GLN A 70 -4.18 -13.35 17.44
N ALA A 71 -3.54 -12.18 17.39
CA ALA A 71 -3.00 -11.51 18.56
C ALA A 71 -4.12 -11.12 19.53
N ASP A 72 -5.21 -10.56 19.03
CA ASP A 72 -6.38 -10.18 19.84
C ASP A 72 -7.06 -11.41 20.45
N ALA A 73 -7.23 -12.49 19.68
CA ALA A 73 -7.76 -13.75 20.17
C ALA A 73 -6.87 -14.33 21.30
N LYS A 74 -5.55 -14.36 21.11
CA LYS A 74 -4.60 -14.83 22.13
C LYS A 74 -4.60 -13.94 23.37
N ARG A 75 -4.65 -12.61 23.19
CA ARG A 75 -4.77 -11.65 24.29
C ARG A 75 -6.02 -11.92 25.10
N ASN A 76 -7.18 -12.06 24.45
CA ASN A 76 -8.45 -12.31 25.12
C ASN A 76 -8.46 -13.68 25.82
N ALA A 77 -7.85 -14.71 25.23
CA ALA A 77 -7.72 -16.01 25.86
C ALA A 77 -6.88 -15.96 27.15
N ILE A 78 -5.70 -15.33 27.10
CA ILE A 78 -4.84 -15.13 28.28
C ILE A 78 -5.58 -14.31 29.35
N PHE A 79 -6.30 -13.28 28.92
CA PHE A 79 -7.08 -12.43 29.80
C PHE A 79 -8.22 -13.18 30.49
N ALA A 80 -8.95 -14.03 29.76
CA ALA A 80 -10.00 -14.89 30.32
C ALA A 80 -9.42 -15.95 31.27
N GLU A 81 -8.27 -16.54 30.93
CA GLU A 81 -7.58 -17.49 31.82
C GLU A 81 -7.12 -16.81 33.12
N ALA A 82 -6.57 -15.59 33.02
CA ALA A 82 -6.18 -14.80 34.18
C ALA A 82 -7.39 -14.39 35.03
N PHE A 83 -8.50 -14.01 34.40
CA PHE A 83 -9.76 -13.68 35.09
C PHE A 83 -10.30 -14.84 35.93
N ASN A 84 -10.18 -16.08 35.43
CA ASN A 84 -10.61 -17.26 36.18
C ASN A 84 -9.71 -17.61 37.37
N LYS A 85 -8.47 -17.10 37.42
CA LYS A 85 -7.53 -17.40 38.51
C LYS A 85 -7.76 -16.55 39.75
N ASP A 86 -8.03 -15.25 39.58
CA ASP A 86 -8.38 -14.34 40.68
C ASP A 86 -9.13 -13.11 40.15
N ARG A 87 -10.43 -13.04 40.47
CA ARG A 87 -11.31 -11.96 40.00
C ARG A 87 -11.02 -10.62 40.69
N GLU A 88 -10.62 -10.66 41.96
CA GLU A 88 -10.45 -9.46 42.80
C GLU A 88 -9.13 -8.75 42.47
N PHE A 89 -8.04 -9.51 42.28
CA PHE A 89 -6.76 -8.97 41.82
C PHE A 89 -6.87 -8.31 40.43
N PHE A 90 -7.72 -8.86 39.56
CA PHE A 90 -7.92 -8.36 38.21
C PHE A 90 -8.69 -7.03 38.17
N GLU A 91 -9.77 -6.89 38.94
CA GLU A 91 -10.54 -5.64 39.05
C GLU A 91 -9.63 -4.51 39.58
N PHE A 92 -8.75 -4.83 40.52
CA PHE A 92 -7.70 -3.95 41.00
C PHE A 92 -6.68 -3.57 39.90
N TYR A 93 -6.16 -4.53 39.12
CA TYR A 93 -5.20 -4.23 38.04
C TYR A 93 -5.82 -3.38 36.92
N ARG A 94 -7.09 -3.63 36.57
CA ARG A 94 -7.83 -2.83 35.58
C ARG A 94 -8.06 -1.39 36.02
N SER A 95 -8.37 -1.18 37.30
CA SER A 95 -8.53 0.17 37.84
C SER A 95 -7.20 0.93 37.77
N LEU A 96 -6.08 0.29 38.12
CA LEU A 96 -4.72 0.85 37.98
C LEU A 96 -4.34 1.20 36.53
N GLU A 97 -4.65 0.34 35.55
CA GLU A 97 -4.38 0.64 34.14
C GLU A 97 -5.23 1.83 33.64
N SER A 98 -6.47 1.91 34.10
CA SER A 98 -7.37 3.05 33.84
C SER A 98 -6.79 4.34 34.41
N TYR A 99 -6.29 4.33 35.65
CA TYR A 99 -5.63 5.49 36.26
C TYR A 99 -4.40 5.91 35.46
N ARG A 100 -3.58 4.95 35.04
CA ARG A 100 -2.37 5.24 34.24
C ARG A 100 -2.70 5.87 32.90
N LYS A 101 -3.82 5.50 32.26
CA LYS A 101 -4.28 6.10 31.00
C LYS A 101 -4.88 7.48 31.21
N SER A 102 -5.69 7.67 32.24
CA SER A 102 -6.34 8.96 32.54
C SER A 102 -5.34 10.03 33.00
N LEU A 103 -4.28 9.64 33.72
CA LEU A 103 -3.27 10.55 34.26
C LEU A 103 -2.14 10.93 33.27
N LYS A 104 -2.16 10.42 32.03
CA LYS A 104 -1.16 10.74 30.99
C LYS A 104 -1.45 12.01 30.19
N GLY A 105 -2.63 12.62 30.34
CA GLY A 105 -3.01 13.85 29.62
C GLY A 105 -2.50 15.12 30.33
N SER A 106 -2.14 16.16 29.57
CA SER A 106 -1.59 17.45 30.03
C SER A 106 -2.55 18.33 30.87
N ASN A 107 -3.76 17.86 31.17
CA ASN A 107 -4.75 18.54 31.99
C ASN A 107 -4.99 17.77 33.30
N THR A 108 -4.01 17.83 34.20
CA THR A 108 -4.02 17.18 35.53
C THR A 108 -4.93 17.89 36.55
N ASN A 109 -6.04 18.48 36.11
CA ASN A 109 -7.07 19.02 37.01
C ASN A 109 -8.34 18.20 36.83
N MET A 110 -8.48 17.16 37.64
CA MET A 110 -9.62 16.23 37.61
C MET A 110 -10.55 16.59 38.77
N VAL A 111 -11.67 17.26 38.49
CA VAL A 111 -12.70 17.54 39.50
C VAL A 111 -13.53 16.27 39.65
N LEU A 112 -13.32 15.54 40.75
CA LEU A 112 -13.95 14.27 41.02
C LEU A 112 -14.85 14.39 42.24
N SER A 113 -16.07 13.88 42.13
CA SER A 113 -16.97 13.79 43.27
C SER A 113 -16.37 12.88 44.36
N PRO A 114 -16.51 13.24 45.64
CA PRO A 114 -15.97 12.46 46.77
C PRO A 114 -16.42 10.99 46.78
N ASP A 115 -17.54 10.65 46.14
CA ASP A 115 -18.12 9.31 46.12
C ASP A 115 -17.80 8.50 44.85
N SER A 116 -16.80 8.94 44.06
CA SER A 116 -16.47 8.23 42.83
C SER A 116 -15.90 6.84 43.10
N ASP A 117 -16.54 5.81 42.54
CA ASP A 117 -16.06 4.41 42.47
C ASP A 117 -14.67 4.32 41.82
N PHE A 118 -14.29 5.36 41.09
CA PHE A 118 -13.00 5.52 40.45
C PHE A 118 -11.83 5.41 41.43
N PHE A 119 -11.97 5.64 42.74
CA PHE A 119 -10.86 5.44 43.69
C PHE A 119 -11.15 4.43 44.81
N SER A 120 -12.17 3.59 44.64
CA SER A 120 -12.56 2.55 45.61
C SER A 120 -11.36 1.75 46.15
N TYR A 121 -10.51 1.23 45.27
CA TYR A 121 -9.30 0.47 45.63
C TYR A 121 -8.18 1.29 46.28
N LEU A 122 -8.10 2.60 45.99
CA LEU A 122 -7.12 3.51 46.60
C LEU A 122 -7.56 3.95 48.01
N LYS A 123 -8.87 4.04 48.24
CA LYS A 123 -9.48 4.35 49.55
C LYS A 123 -9.49 3.14 50.48
N SER A 124 -9.68 1.93 49.96
CA SER A 124 -9.72 0.69 50.74
C SER A 124 -8.35 0.20 51.22
N ALA A 125 -7.26 0.70 50.62
CA ALA A 125 -5.88 0.36 50.99
C ALA A 125 -5.32 1.20 52.16
N ASN A 126 -6.17 1.97 52.85
CA ASN A 126 -5.79 2.67 54.06
C ASN A 126 -6.13 1.77 55.26
N PRO A 127 -5.17 1.04 55.86
CA PRO A 127 -5.40 0.41 57.14
C PRO A 127 -5.52 1.54 58.18
N GLU A 128 -6.48 1.42 59.10
CA GLU A 128 -6.32 2.06 60.41
C GLU A 128 -5.11 1.49 61.13
#